data_AF-A0A928ETS5-F1
#
_entry.id   AF-A0A928ETS5-F1
#
_cell.length_a   1.000
_cell.length_b   1.000
_cell.length_c   1.000
_cell.angle_alpha   90.00
_cell.angle_beta   90.00
_cell.angle_gamma   90.00
#
_symmetry.space_group_name_H-M   'P 1'
#
loop_
_entity.id
_entity.type
_entity.pdbx_description
1 polymer ?
#
loop_
_entity_poly.entity_id
_entity_poly.type
_entity_poly.pdbx_seq_one_letter_code
_entity_poly.pdbx_strand_id
1 'polypeptide(L)'
;MGREVIVMTLGQRIQQIRIEHGLSQEEFAEKLGTTRQTVSRWELDQTFPEIAKIVLISRIFSVSTDSILKDGIRTFDVDVEHFTCGVYRSTNCEIVETEKFSLVIYCSSDKNILGAKLYRGYENKKHLVAICERDLVSEKTEYAYFVEDSDPHTAICNSELASGLGAAYDPNLKKSMRRLESFVVDHSGTPLPTVKEAGIPKCLTLWRMADSYHATHDDFNFFLCTGKTEYIFSIKAENTNIYCGASYNIVFDLGLFSGGQFFRIRNYKDNSEKWCRFHCDFSYESRDIKIPTEQCELGKCLMTTKGLMWCVKRYTDDEIVLQGCGDDEYTYRRTDKRTEQFSTI
;
A
#
# COMPACT_ATOMS: atom_id res chain seq x y z
N MET A 1 -25.78 23.90 -13.10
CA MET A 1 -25.37 24.81 -12.01
C MET A 1 -24.02 24.35 -11.52
N GLY A 2 -22.96 25.11 -11.81
CA GLY A 2 -21.61 24.81 -11.34
C GLY A 2 -21.54 25.00 -9.82
N ARG A 3 -20.90 24.06 -9.12
CA ARG A 3 -20.54 24.25 -7.71
C ARG A 3 -19.39 25.25 -7.66
N GLU A 4 -19.59 26.39 -7.02
CA GLU A 4 -18.49 27.26 -6.60
C GLU A 4 -17.61 26.48 -5.62
N VAL A 5 -16.34 26.29 -6.00
CA VAL A 5 -15.32 25.78 -5.09
C VAL A 5 -14.97 26.92 -4.15
N ILE A 6 -15.30 26.77 -2.86
CA ILE A 6 -14.89 27.72 -1.82
C ILE A 6 -13.39 27.56 -1.62
N VAL A 7 -12.60 28.50 -2.15
CA VAL A 7 -11.14 28.51 -2.01
C VAL A 7 -10.77 29.02 -0.62
N MET A 8 -10.05 28.21 0.15
CA MET A 8 -9.60 28.55 1.50
C MET A 8 -8.23 29.22 1.46
N THR A 9 -8.13 30.42 2.03
CA THR A 9 -6.91 31.24 2.04
C THR A 9 -5.84 30.71 2.99
N LEU A 10 -4.60 31.17 2.83
CA LEU A 10 -3.50 30.85 3.73
C LEU A 10 -3.81 31.23 5.19
N GLY A 11 -4.39 32.41 5.43
CA GLY A 11 -4.79 32.86 6.75
C GLY A 11 -5.83 31.94 7.40
N GLN A 12 -6.83 31.53 6.62
CA GLN A 12 -7.85 30.59 7.08
C GLN A 12 -7.27 29.23 7.46
N ARG A 13 -6.23 28.74 6.78
CA ARG A 13 -5.57 27.46 7.12
C ARG A 13 -4.74 27.57 8.38
N ILE A 14 -4.02 28.67 8.56
CA ILE A 14 -3.29 28.93 9.80
C ILE A 14 -4.26 28.95 10.97
N GLN A 15 -5.41 29.60 10.77
CA GLN A 15 -6.50 29.60 11.73
C GLN A 15 -7.03 28.18 11.99
N GLN A 16 -7.23 27.37 10.95
CA GLN A 16 -7.68 25.98 11.08
C GLN A 16 -6.69 25.12 11.88
N ILE A 17 -5.41 25.13 11.52
CA ILE A 17 -4.35 24.41 12.23
C ILE A 17 -4.36 24.81 13.72
N ARG A 18 -4.49 26.10 14.02
CA ARG A 18 -4.58 26.60 15.39
C ARG A 18 -5.80 26.04 16.13
N ILE A 19 -6.98 26.08 15.51
CA ILE A 19 -8.24 25.63 16.11
C ILE A 19 -8.24 24.11 16.34
N GLU A 20 -7.74 23.32 15.38
CA GLU A 20 -7.64 21.86 15.49
C GLU A 20 -6.76 21.41 16.66
N HIS A 21 -5.78 22.24 17.02
CA HIS A 21 -4.91 22.01 18.18
C HIS A 21 -5.44 22.65 19.48
N GLY A 22 -6.65 23.23 19.45
CA GLY A 22 -7.32 23.80 20.63
C GLY A 22 -6.64 25.06 21.19
N LEU A 23 -5.88 25.80 20.37
CA LEU A 23 -5.07 26.92 20.83
C LEU A 23 -5.74 28.28 20.60
N SER A 24 -5.56 29.20 21.54
CA SER A 24 -5.80 30.63 21.33
C SER A 24 -4.72 31.25 20.42
N GLN A 25 -5.02 32.41 19.82
CA GLN A 25 -4.03 33.13 19.01
C GLN A 25 -2.78 33.52 19.81
N GLU A 26 -2.92 33.74 21.12
CA GLU A 26 -1.81 34.06 22.03
C GLU A 26 -0.90 32.83 22.21
N GLU A 27 -1.47 31.68 22.54
CA GLU A 27 -0.72 30.43 22.74
C GLU A 27 -0.06 29.94 21.44
N PHE A 28 -0.72 30.13 20.30
CA PHE A 28 -0.15 29.83 18.99
C PHE A 28 1.02 30.75 18.66
N ALA A 29 0.92 32.04 19.01
CA ALA A 29 1.99 33.00 18.82
C ALA A 29 3.21 32.69 19.69
N GLU A 30 3.00 32.32 20.96
CA GLU A 30 4.07 31.90 21.87
C GLU A 30 4.85 30.71 21.32
N LYS A 31 4.15 29.67 20.84
CA LYS A 31 4.78 28.47 20.24
C LYS A 31 5.61 28.79 19.00
N LEU A 32 5.21 29.82 18.25
CA LEU A 32 5.91 30.24 17.04
C LEU A 32 6.95 31.33 17.29
N GLY A 33 7.13 31.81 18.53
CA GLY A 33 8.02 32.93 18.83
C GLY A 33 7.64 34.19 18.05
N THR A 34 6.36 34.56 18.06
CA THR A 34 5.80 35.77 17.47
C THR A 34 4.75 36.38 18.41
N THR A 35 4.05 37.43 17.98
CA THR A 35 3.00 38.08 18.78
C THR A 35 1.60 37.68 18.32
N ARG A 36 0.62 37.72 19.23
CA ARG A 36 -0.79 37.49 18.91
C ARG A 36 -1.27 38.39 17.77
N GLN A 37 -0.86 39.67 17.75
CA GLN A 37 -1.24 40.60 16.68
C GLN A 37 -0.73 40.10 15.31
N THR A 38 0.49 39.57 15.25
CA THR A 38 1.05 39.02 14.01
C THR A 38 0.27 37.80 13.55
N VAL A 39 -0.06 36.86 14.45
CA VAL A 39 -0.92 35.70 14.13
C VAL A 39 -2.30 36.17 13.64
N SER A 40 -2.91 37.14 14.31
CA SER A 40 -4.20 37.68 13.88
C SER A 40 -4.13 38.31 12.48
N ARG A 41 -3.04 38.98 12.13
CA ARG A 41 -2.85 39.54 10.79
C ARG A 41 -2.59 38.47 9.74
N TRP A 42 -1.98 37.34 10.10
CA TRP A 42 -1.89 36.17 9.23
C TRP A 42 -3.27 35.56 8.97
N GLU A 43 -4.05 35.32 10.03
CA GLU A 43 -5.39 34.71 9.93
C GLU A 43 -6.40 35.56 9.16
N LEU A 44 -6.19 36.88 9.14
CA LEU A 44 -7.02 37.84 8.40
C LEU A 44 -6.47 38.14 6.99
N ASP A 45 -5.46 37.40 6.52
CA ASP A 45 -4.80 37.59 5.22
C ASP A 45 -4.21 39.01 5.02
N GLN A 46 -3.94 39.73 6.10
CA GLN A 46 -3.39 41.09 6.06
C GLN A 46 -1.87 41.10 5.87
N THR A 47 -1.21 40.02 6.29
CA THR A 47 0.24 39.81 6.16
C THR A 47 0.52 38.33 6.01
N PHE A 48 1.68 37.96 5.47
CA PHE A 48 2.08 36.56 5.33
C PHE A 48 3.12 36.17 6.40
N PRO A 49 3.11 34.92 6.88
CA PRO A 49 4.22 34.40 7.68
C PRO A 49 5.48 34.29 6.84
N GLU A 50 6.63 34.52 7.49
CA GLU A 50 7.93 34.26 6.89
C GLU A 50 8.10 32.76 6.62
N ILE A 51 8.90 32.38 5.62
CA ILE A 51 9.18 30.98 5.26
C ILE A 51 9.61 30.17 6.48
N ALA A 52 10.47 30.74 7.33
CA ALA A 52 10.91 30.10 8.57
C ALA A 52 9.74 29.77 9.52
N LYS A 53 8.73 30.64 9.60
CA LYS A 53 7.52 30.41 10.41
C LYS A 53 6.63 29.33 9.80
N ILE A 54 6.55 29.25 8.48
CA ILE A 54 5.80 28.19 7.79
C ILE A 54 6.43 26.82 8.05
N VAL A 55 7.76 26.71 7.94
CA VAL A 55 8.50 25.49 8.29
C VAL A 55 8.34 25.15 9.78
N LEU A 56 8.31 26.15 10.64
CA LEU A 56 8.10 25.95 12.08
C LEU A 56 6.69 25.45 12.40
N ILE A 57 5.64 26.02 11.78
CA ILE A 57 4.27 25.53 11.88
C ILE A 57 4.20 24.07 11.43
N SER A 58 4.82 23.76 10.29
CA SER A 58 4.89 22.40 9.76
C SER A 58 5.49 21.41 10.77
N ARG A 59 6.60 21.77 11.42
CA ARG A 59 7.28 20.92 12.40
C ARG A 59 6.52 20.78 13.73
N ILE A 60 5.98 21.87 14.27
CA ILE A 60 5.32 21.86 15.60
C ILE A 60 3.97 21.15 15.54
N PHE A 61 3.23 21.33 14.45
CA PHE A 61 1.85 20.84 14.32
C PHE A 61 1.75 19.63 13.39
N SER A 62 2.89 19.06 12.97
CA SER A 62 2.96 17.86 12.12
C SER A 62 2.12 17.96 10.85
N VAL A 63 2.12 19.14 10.22
CA VAL A 63 1.44 19.41 8.93
C VAL A 63 2.47 19.65 7.83
N SER A 64 2.15 19.40 6.57
CA SER A 64 3.09 19.68 5.48
C SER A 64 3.13 21.17 5.16
N THR A 65 4.26 21.68 4.67
CA THR A 65 4.33 23.07 4.18
C THR A 65 3.36 23.30 3.02
N ASP A 66 3.12 22.26 2.23
CA ASP A 66 2.17 22.27 1.11
C ASP A 66 0.72 22.43 1.59
N SER A 67 0.32 21.80 2.70
CA SER A 67 -1.03 21.99 3.25
C SER A 67 -1.25 23.41 3.78
N ILE A 68 -0.20 24.11 4.19
CA ILE A 68 -0.25 25.52 4.62
C ILE A 68 -0.30 26.47 3.41
N LEU A 69 0.51 26.18 2.37
CA LEU A 69 0.80 27.11 1.28
C LEU A 69 -0.10 26.98 0.05
N LYS A 70 -0.59 25.78 -0.29
CA LYS A 70 -1.28 25.54 -1.56
C LYS A 70 -2.78 25.72 -1.44
N ASP A 71 -3.29 26.89 -1.84
CA ASP A 71 -4.70 27.09 -2.23
C ASP A 71 -5.22 25.90 -3.03
N GLY A 72 -6.52 25.61 -2.96
CA GLY A 72 -7.21 24.65 -3.82
C GLY A 72 -7.12 24.97 -5.33
N ILE A 73 -6.07 25.66 -5.78
CA ILE A 73 -5.62 25.86 -7.14
C ILE A 73 -4.39 24.99 -7.35
N ARG A 74 -4.56 23.98 -8.22
CA ARG A 74 -3.51 23.36 -9.03
C ARG A 74 -2.78 24.48 -9.76
N THR A 75 -1.75 25.02 -9.13
CA THR A 75 -0.97 26.12 -9.71
C THR A 75 0.06 25.50 -10.63
N PHE A 76 -0.09 25.86 -11.90
CA PHE A 76 0.39 25.19 -13.10
C PHE A 76 -0.35 23.87 -13.37
N ASP A 77 -0.85 23.70 -14.61
CA ASP A 77 -0.62 22.42 -15.31
C ASP A 77 0.90 22.26 -15.43
N VAL A 78 1.61 22.11 -14.31
CA VAL A 78 2.66 21.12 -14.33
C VAL A 78 1.85 19.87 -14.57
N ASP A 79 2.24 19.07 -15.54
CA ASP A 79 2.12 17.64 -15.33
C ASP A 79 2.76 17.39 -13.96
N VAL A 80 1.96 17.48 -12.88
CA VAL A 80 2.28 16.78 -11.66
C VAL A 80 2.35 15.39 -12.23
N GLU A 81 3.57 14.89 -12.42
CA GLU A 81 3.82 13.47 -12.56
C GLU A 81 3.14 12.92 -11.30
N HIS A 82 1.84 12.62 -11.42
CA HIS A 82 1.09 11.95 -10.40
C HIS A 82 1.94 10.72 -10.20
N PHE A 83 2.64 10.61 -9.07
CA PHE A 83 3.56 9.51 -8.90
C PHE A 83 2.74 8.25 -9.16
N THR A 84 3.09 7.60 -10.26
CA THR A 84 2.09 6.85 -11.01
C THR A 84 2.06 5.47 -10.41
N CYS A 85 1.35 5.32 -9.29
CA CYS A 85 1.24 4.05 -8.59
C CYS A 85 0.50 3.07 -9.48
N GLY A 86 0.89 1.81 -9.42
CA GLY A 86 0.32 0.84 -10.32
C GLY A 86 0.98 -0.52 -10.25
N VAL A 87 0.32 -1.44 -10.92
CA VAL A 87 0.83 -2.77 -11.18
C VAL A 87 1.30 -2.80 -12.64
N TYR A 88 2.53 -3.20 -12.86
CA TYR A 88 3.17 -3.30 -14.17
C TYR A 88 3.60 -4.74 -14.40
N ARG A 89 3.37 -5.28 -15.58
CA ARG A 89 3.69 -6.68 -15.88
C ARG A 89 4.38 -6.84 -17.23
N SER A 90 5.29 -7.80 -17.27
CA SER A 90 5.96 -8.34 -18.45
C SER A 90 5.85 -9.88 -18.43
N THR A 91 6.48 -10.56 -19.38
CA THR A 91 6.45 -12.02 -19.49
C THR A 91 6.95 -12.73 -18.23
N ASN A 92 7.97 -12.17 -17.57
CA ASN A 92 8.69 -12.82 -16.47
C ASN A 92 8.79 -11.95 -15.21
N CYS A 93 8.04 -10.85 -15.14
CA CYS A 93 8.16 -9.92 -14.02
C CYS A 93 6.87 -9.11 -13.82
N GLU A 94 6.54 -8.88 -12.56
CA GLU A 94 5.51 -7.97 -12.08
C GLU A 94 6.12 -6.96 -11.10
N ILE A 95 5.75 -5.70 -11.24
CA ILE A 95 6.15 -4.62 -10.35
C ILE A 95 4.89 -3.99 -9.79
N VAL A 96 4.78 -3.97 -8.48
CA VAL A 96 3.75 -3.23 -7.75
C VAL A 96 4.40 -2.04 -7.13
N GLU A 97 3.96 -0.86 -7.52
CA GLU A 97 4.58 0.37 -7.10
C GLU A 97 3.57 1.29 -6.44
N THR A 98 3.94 1.74 -5.24
CA THR A 98 3.24 2.77 -4.48
C THR A 98 4.15 3.96 -4.22
N GLU A 99 3.66 5.00 -3.54
CA GLU A 99 4.48 6.16 -3.19
C GLU A 99 5.71 5.75 -2.37
N LYS A 100 5.55 4.78 -1.46
CA LYS A 100 6.61 4.37 -0.51
C LYS A 100 7.34 3.08 -0.87
N PHE A 101 6.73 2.23 -1.70
CA PHE A 101 7.24 0.89 -1.95
C PHE A 101 7.29 0.54 -3.44
N SER A 102 8.22 -0.34 -3.79
CA SER A 102 8.18 -1.09 -5.04
C SER A 102 8.43 -2.55 -4.74
N LEU A 103 7.43 -3.41 -4.94
CA LEU A 103 7.59 -4.87 -4.86
C LEU A 103 7.79 -5.40 -6.28
N VAL A 104 8.91 -6.07 -6.52
CA VAL A 104 9.26 -6.67 -7.80
C VAL A 104 9.24 -8.18 -7.65
N ILE A 105 8.31 -8.85 -8.31
CA ILE A 105 8.21 -10.30 -8.39
C ILE A 105 8.70 -10.71 -9.78
N TYR A 106 9.51 -11.76 -9.88
CA TYR A 106 10.09 -12.15 -11.15
C TYR A 106 10.43 -13.64 -11.22
N CYS A 107 10.61 -14.11 -12.45
CA CYS A 107 11.22 -15.40 -12.76
C CYS A 107 12.38 -15.23 -13.74
N SER A 108 13.37 -16.11 -13.67
CA SER A 108 14.44 -16.16 -14.67
C SER A 108 13.89 -16.60 -16.03
N SER A 109 14.59 -16.29 -17.12
CA SER A 109 14.17 -16.63 -18.48
C SER A 109 13.98 -18.14 -18.72
N ASP A 110 14.75 -18.97 -18.02
CA ASP A 110 14.64 -20.44 -18.01
C ASP A 110 13.60 -20.96 -16.99
N LYS A 111 12.98 -20.06 -16.21
CA LYS A 111 12.01 -20.34 -15.15
C LYS A 111 12.56 -21.16 -13.98
N ASN A 112 13.88 -21.27 -13.85
CA ASN A 112 14.51 -22.00 -12.74
C ASN A 112 14.54 -21.19 -11.45
N ILE A 113 14.65 -19.87 -11.53
CA ILE A 113 14.63 -18.98 -10.36
C ILE A 113 13.30 -18.26 -10.28
N LEU A 114 12.68 -18.28 -9.09
CA LEU A 114 11.57 -17.42 -8.72
C LEU A 114 12.02 -16.49 -7.60
N GLY A 115 11.78 -15.19 -7.72
CA GLY A 115 12.25 -14.23 -6.74
C GLY A 115 11.33 -13.04 -6.51
N ALA A 116 11.56 -12.39 -5.36
CA ALA A 116 10.92 -11.15 -4.96
C ALA A 116 11.96 -10.17 -4.42
N LYS A 117 11.80 -8.88 -4.73
CA LYS A 117 12.59 -7.76 -4.21
C LYS A 117 11.65 -6.69 -3.71
N LEU A 118 11.86 -6.21 -2.49
CA LEU A 118 11.14 -5.07 -1.94
C LEU A 118 12.07 -3.88 -1.83
N TYR A 119 11.65 -2.77 -2.44
CA TYR A 119 12.29 -1.48 -2.32
C TYR A 119 11.43 -0.56 -1.45
N ARG A 120 12.08 0.22 -0.58
CA ARG A 120 11.44 1.20 0.32
C ARG A 120 12.06 2.58 0.09
N GLY A 121 11.25 3.62 0.20
CA GLY A 121 11.68 5.01 0.05
C GLY A 121 10.62 5.83 -0.65
N TYR A 122 10.84 7.12 -0.84
CA TYR A 122 9.81 8.00 -1.39
C TYR A 122 9.94 8.15 -2.91
N GLU A 123 8.86 7.93 -3.64
CA GLU A 123 8.75 8.06 -5.10
C GLU A 123 9.84 7.27 -5.86
N ASN A 124 10.73 7.97 -6.56
CA ASN A 124 11.84 7.40 -7.33
C ASN A 124 13.12 7.20 -6.49
N LYS A 125 13.13 7.60 -5.22
CA LYS A 125 14.28 7.49 -4.30
C LYS A 125 14.10 6.30 -3.36
N LYS A 126 13.89 5.12 -3.93
CA LYS A 126 13.74 3.85 -3.19
C LYS A 126 15.04 3.05 -3.22
N HIS A 127 15.27 2.24 -2.19
CA HIS A 127 16.41 1.35 -2.08
C HIS A 127 15.95 -0.05 -1.67
N LEU A 128 16.70 -1.08 -2.08
CA LEU A 128 16.40 -2.47 -1.79
C LEU A 128 16.52 -2.74 -0.28
N VAL A 129 15.43 -3.17 0.35
CA VAL A 129 15.39 -3.48 1.79
C VAL A 129 15.20 -4.96 2.07
N ALA A 130 14.69 -5.73 1.12
CA ALA A 130 14.53 -7.18 1.26
C ALA A 130 14.55 -7.87 -0.11
N ILE A 131 15.10 -9.09 -0.15
CA ILE A 131 15.19 -9.94 -1.33
C ILE A 131 15.03 -11.40 -0.93
N CYS A 132 14.35 -12.17 -1.77
CA CYS A 132 14.25 -13.62 -1.64
C CYS A 132 14.23 -14.27 -3.02
N GLU A 133 14.97 -15.35 -3.19
CA GLU A 133 15.04 -16.14 -4.42
C GLU A 133 14.95 -17.63 -4.09
N ARG A 134 14.24 -18.40 -4.92
CA ARG A 134 14.24 -19.85 -4.88
C ARG A 134 14.66 -20.42 -6.22
N ASP A 135 15.65 -21.29 -6.17
CA ASP A 135 16.00 -22.18 -7.27
C ASP A 135 15.07 -23.40 -7.25
N LEU A 136 14.33 -23.62 -8.33
CA LEU A 136 13.39 -24.73 -8.50
C LEU A 136 14.08 -26.04 -8.84
N VAL A 137 15.33 -26.01 -9.35
CA VAL A 137 16.12 -27.20 -9.69
C VAL A 137 16.80 -27.74 -8.44
N SER A 138 17.48 -26.87 -7.69
CA SER A 138 18.14 -27.27 -6.44
C SER A 138 17.23 -27.25 -5.21
N GLU A 139 16.02 -26.68 -5.36
CA GLU A 139 15.06 -26.43 -4.28
C GLU A 139 15.60 -25.52 -3.15
N LYS A 140 16.75 -24.86 -3.37
CA LYS A 140 17.38 -23.97 -2.39
C LYS A 140 16.69 -22.62 -2.39
N THR A 141 16.48 -22.07 -1.19
CA THR A 141 15.90 -20.73 -1.01
C THR A 141 16.87 -19.82 -0.27
N GLU A 142 17.09 -18.65 -0.84
CA GLU A 142 18.05 -17.64 -0.40
C GLU A 142 17.34 -16.32 -0.13
N TYR A 143 17.73 -15.62 0.92
CA TYR A 143 17.11 -14.35 1.31
C TYR A 143 18.10 -13.42 2.01
N ALA A 144 17.79 -12.13 1.97
CA ALA A 144 18.41 -11.10 2.78
C ALA A 144 17.44 -9.94 3.02
N TYR A 145 17.47 -9.31 4.19
CA TYR A 145 16.69 -8.10 4.49
C TYR A 145 17.31 -7.23 5.59
N PHE A 146 16.95 -5.95 5.64
CA PHE A 146 17.31 -5.04 6.73
C PHE A 146 16.30 -5.09 7.88
N VAL A 147 16.80 -5.16 9.11
CA VAL A 147 16.02 -4.97 10.33
C VAL A 147 15.61 -3.49 10.45
N GLU A 148 14.34 -3.26 10.79
CA GLU A 148 13.79 -1.91 11.02
C GLU A 148 14.45 -1.27 12.24
N ASP A 149 14.68 0.05 12.20
CA ASP A 149 15.18 0.85 13.33
C ASP A 149 16.58 0.51 13.91
N SER A 150 17.37 -0.32 13.22
CA SER A 150 18.77 -0.53 13.61
C SER A 150 19.69 0.50 12.94
N ASP A 151 20.47 1.23 13.74
CA ASP A 151 21.68 1.94 13.30
C ASP A 151 22.92 1.16 13.84
N PRO A 152 23.77 0.60 12.96
CA PRO A 152 23.60 0.51 11.51
C PRO A 152 22.53 -0.52 11.13
N HIS A 153 21.92 -0.36 9.95
CA HIS A 153 20.94 -1.30 9.41
C HIS A 153 21.51 -2.72 9.39
N THR A 154 21.11 -3.53 10.37
CA THR A 154 21.58 -4.90 10.50
C THR A 154 20.92 -5.73 9.41
N ALA A 155 21.72 -6.41 8.59
CA ALA A 155 21.22 -7.31 7.57
C ALA A 155 21.07 -8.72 8.16
N ILE A 156 19.88 -9.30 7.98
CA ILE A 156 19.62 -10.73 8.20
C ILE A 156 19.69 -11.42 6.85
N CYS A 157 20.48 -12.49 6.71
CA CYS A 157 20.65 -13.21 5.46
C CYS A 157 21.09 -14.67 5.66
N ASN A 158 20.88 -15.50 4.66
CA ASN A 158 21.40 -16.88 4.58
C ASN A 158 22.26 -17.14 3.33
N SER A 159 22.63 -16.08 2.60
CA SER A 159 23.27 -16.14 1.27
C SER A 159 24.03 -14.85 0.96
N GLU A 160 24.70 -14.81 -0.19
CA GLU A 160 25.42 -13.62 -0.69
C GLU A 160 24.50 -12.50 -1.21
N LEU A 161 23.18 -12.75 -1.28
CA LEU A 161 22.18 -11.75 -1.71
C LEU A 161 22.20 -10.47 -0.85
N ALA A 162 22.73 -10.54 0.37
CA ALA A 162 22.93 -9.38 1.25
C ALA A 162 23.76 -8.26 0.61
N SER A 163 24.68 -8.60 -0.31
CA SER A 163 25.50 -7.62 -1.04
C SER A 163 24.68 -6.67 -1.92
N GLY A 164 23.47 -7.07 -2.32
CA GLY A 164 22.57 -6.25 -3.13
C GLY A 164 21.69 -5.29 -2.30
N LEU A 165 21.60 -5.46 -0.99
CA LEU A 165 20.79 -4.58 -0.14
C LEU A 165 21.29 -3.14 -0.21
N GLY A 166 20.36 -2.18 -0.17
CA GLY A 166 20.64 -0.75 -0.34
C GLY A 166 20.77 -0.29 -1.80
N ALA A 167 20.77 -1.21 -2.78
CA ALA A 167 20.78 -0.84 -4.20
C ALA A 167 19.59 0.07 -4.55
N ALA A 168 19.85 1.12 -5.33
CA ALA A 168 18.81 2.04 -5.77
C ALA A 168 17.80 1.34 -6.70
N TYR A 169 16.52 1.68 -6.53
CA TYR A 169 15.47 1.24 -7.44
C TYR A 169 15.60 1.95 -8.79
N ASP A 170 15.56 1.20 -9.89
CA ASP A 170 15.55 1.75 -11.25
C ASP A 170 14.10 1.99 -11.72
N PRO A 171 13.64 3.26 -11.80
CA PRO A 171 12.28 3.57 -12.24
C PRO A 171 12.05 3.24 -13.72
N ASN A 172 13.10 2.98 -14.51
CA ASN A 172 12.96 2.63 -15.92
C ASN A 172 12.55 1.17 -16.16
N LEU A 173 12.64 0.30 -15.15
CA LEU A 173 12.28 -1.12 -15.27
C LEU A 173 10.87 -1.33 -15.84
N LYS A 174 9.94 -0.45 -15.47
CA LYS A 174 8.53 -0.51 -15.88
C LYS A 174 8.24 0.12 -17.25
N LYS A 175 9.17 0.85 -17.88
CA LYS A 175 8.92 1.60 -19.12
C LYS A 175 8.44 0.74 -20.29
N SER A 176 8.96 -0.49 -20.40
CA SER A 176 8.56 -1.45 -21.44
C SER A 176 7.48 -2.44 -20.97
N MET A 177 7.00 -2.30 -19.74
CA MET A 177 6.02 -3.20 -19.14
C MET A 177 4.60 -2.71 -19.43
N ARG A 178 3.66 -3.65 -19.53
CA ARG A 178 2.24 -3.31 -19.62
C ARG A 178 1.75 -2.87 -18.25
N ARG A 179 1.10 -1.71 -18.17
CA ARG A 179 0.42 -1.28 -16.94
C ARG A 179 -0.93 -1.97 -16.81
N LEU A 180 -1.13 -2.69 -15.71
CA LEU A 180 -2.35 -3.44 -15.39
C LEU A 180 -3.31 -2.63 -14.53
N GLU A 181 -2.76 -1.96 -13.52
CA GLU A 181 -3.50 -1.15 -12.58
C GLU A 181 -2.92 0.26 -12.49
N SER A 182 -3.80 1.23 -12.30
CA SER A 182 -3.47 2.62 -11.99
C SER A 182 -4.22 3.01 -10.75
N PHE A 183 -3.49 3.49 -9.75
CA PHE A 183 -4.09 4.04 -8.55
C PHE A 183 -3.28 5.25 -8.07
N VAL A 184 -3.90 6.04 -7.21
CA VAL A 184 -3.31 7.24 -6.61
C VAL A 184 -3.39 7.06 -5.10
N VAL A 185 -2.49 7.71 -4.37
CA VAL A 185 -2.52 7.79 -2.92
C VAL A 185 -3.37 8.99 -2.52
N ASP A 186 -4.58 8.76 -2.01
CA ASP A 186 -5.38 9.85 -1.42
C ASP A 186 -4.85 10.26 -0.03
N HIS A 187 -4.39 11.52 0.04
CA HIS A 187 -3.96 12.18 1.27
C HIS A 187 -4.99 13.21 1.77
N SER A 188 -6.19 13.27 1.18
CA SER A 188 -7.21 14.28 1.49
C SER A 188 -7.81 14.17 2.89
N GLY A 189 -7.66 13.02 3.55
CA GLY A 189 -8.29 12.74 4.84
C GLY A 189 -9.80 12.52 4.76
N THR A 190 -10.34 12.35 3.54
CA THR A 190 -11.76 12.07 3.34
C THR A 190 -12.15 10.75 4.03
N PRO A 191 -13.25 10.71 4.81
CA PRO A 191 -13.70 9.47 5.43
C PRO A 191 -14.06 8.40 4.39
N LEU A 192 -13.63 7.16 4.64
CA LEU A 192 -14.03 6.00 3.86
C LEU A 192 -15.54 5.74 4.03
N PRO A 193 -16.26 5.31 2.96
CA PRO A 193 -17.69 5.06 3.03
C PRO A 193 -18.02 3.85 3.89
N THR A 194 -19.23 3.80 4.45
CA THR A 194 -19.75 2.62 5.18
C THR A 194 -20.26 1.53 4.23
N VAL A 195 -20.39 0.29 4.72
CA VAL A 195 -21.00 -0.80 3.93
C VAL A 195 -22.42 -0.47 3.52
N LYS A 196 -23.21 0.15 4.42
CA LYS A 196 -24.56 0.61 4.10
C LYS A 196 -24.61 1.65 2.97
N GLU A 197 -23.62 2.54 2.87
CA GLU A 197 -23.59 3.60 1.84
C GLU A 197 -23.07 3.11 0.49
N ALA A 198 -22.02 2.29 0.49
CA ALA A 198 -21.25 1.96 -0.71
C ALA A 198 -21.36 0.49 -1.16
N GLY A 199 -21.91 -0.37 -0.30
CA GLY A 199 -21.93 -1.82 -0.49
C GLY A 199 -20.58 -2.47 -0.20
N ILE A 200 -20.64 -3.79 0.06
CA ILE A 200 -19.45 -4.62 0.31
C ILE A 200 -18.42 -4.47 -0.81
N PRO A 201 -18.78 -4.47 -2.12
CA PRO A 201 -17.77 -4.47 -3.17
C PRO A 201 -16.84 -3.24 -3.16
N LYS A 202 -17.44 -2.05 -3.01
CA LYS A 202 -16.70 -0.79 -2.96
C LYS A 202 -15.93 -0.66 -1.64
N CYS A 203 -16.46 -1.15 -0.53
CA CYS A 203 -15.76 -1.15 0.75
C CYS A 203 -14.53 -2.07 0.74
N LEU A 204 -14.63 -3.29 0.19
CA LEU A 204 -13.47 -4.19 0.06
C LEU A 204 -12.34 -3.57 -0.79
N THR A 205 -12.69 -2.76 -1.79
CA THR A 205 -11.72 -2.04 -2.61
C THR A 205 -11.09 -0.86 -1.85
N LEU A 206 -11.91 -0.03 -1.19
CA LEU A 206 -11.45 1.24 -0.60
C LEU A 206 -10.88 1.10 0.82
N TRP A 207 -11.38 0.18 1.64
CA TRP A 207 -10.91 -0.01 3.02
C TRP A 207 -9.55 -0.71 3.09
N ARG A 208 -9.01 -1.17 1.96
CA ARG A 208 -7.74 -1.90 1.90
C ARG A 208 -6.72 -1.30 0.96
N MET A 209 -6.06 -0.28 1.48
CA MET A 209 -4.74 0.14 1.06
C MET A 209 -3.99 0.64 2.30
N ALA A 210 -3.37 -0.27 3.05
CA ALA A 210 -2.13 0.07 3.74
C ALA A 210 -1.07 -0.87 3.23
N ASP A 211 0.03 -0.26 2.85
CA ASP A 211 1.32 -0.81 3.08
C ASP A 211 1.57 -1.03 4.59
N SER A 212 1.92 -2.25 4.97
CA SER A 212 2.58 -2.50 6.25
C SER A 212 3.97 -3.04 5.98
N TYR A 213 4.92 -2.58 6.77
CA TYR A 213 6.30 -3.06 6.78
C TYR A 213 6.67 -3.27 8.25
N HIS A 214 7.24 -4.43 8.54
CA HIS A 214 7.73 -4.78 9.86
C HIS A 214 8.95 -5.69 9.70
N ALA A 215 10.10 -5.28 10.23
CA ALA A 215 11.31 -6.09 10.14
C ALA A 215 12.03 -6.13 11.49
N THR A 216 12.17 -7.31 12.06
CA THR A 216 12.87 -7.62 13.31
C THR A 216 14.03 -8.57 13.03
N HIS A 217 14.76 -8.99 14.07
CA HIS A 217 15.78 -10.03 13.92
C HIS A 217 15.20 -11.41 13.60
N ASP A 218 13.96 -11.68 14.01
CA ASP A 218 13.32 -12.99 13.92
C ASP A 218 12.39 -13.11 12.71
N ASP A 219 11.84 -11.99 12.26
CA ASP A 219 10.97 -11.95 11.09
C ASP A 219 10.95 -10.64 10.31
N PHE A 220 10.55 -10.77 9.07
CA PHE A 220 10.25 -9.72 8.12
C PHE A 220 8.83 -9.93 7.63
N ASN A 221 8.04 -8.87 7.54
CA ASN A 221 6.69 -8.89 6.99
C ASN A 221 6.40 -7.59 6.25
N PHE A 222 5.95 -7.74 5.01
CA PHE A 222 5.42 -6.68 4.18
C PHE A 222 4.05 -7.11 3.67
N PHE A 223 3.10 -6.20 3.71
CA PHE A 223 1.77 -6.37 3.15
C PHE A 223 1.44 -5.14 2.33
N LEU A 224 0.92 -5.35 1.14
CA LEU A 224 0.42 -4.29 0.28
C LEU A 224 -0.86 -4.76 -0.38
N CYS A 225 -1.96 -4.07 -0.13
CA CYS A 225 -3.19 -4.28 -0.88
C CYS A 225 -3.37 -3.13 -1.85
N THR A 226 -3.54 -3.44 -3.14
CA THR A 226 -3.91 -2.47 -4.17
C THR A 226 -5.42 -2.45 -4.35
N GLY A 227 -6.23 -2.72 -3.32
CA GLY A 227 -7.70 -2.88 -3.32
C GLY A 227 -8.31 -3.97 -4.22
N LYS A 228 -7.59 -4.40 -5.24
CA LYS A 228 -7.89 -5.56 -6.09
C LYS A 228 -6.94 -6.69 -5.77
N THR A 229 -5.65 -6.39 -5.60
CA THR A 229 -4.62 -7.41 -5.47
C THR A 229 -3.96 -7.33 -4.10
N GLU A 230 -3.81 -8.47 -3.43
CA GLU A 230 -3.06 -8.56 -2.18
C GLU A 230 -1.67 -9.10 -2.44
N TYR A 231 -0.68 -8.27 -2.12
CA TYR A 231 0.72 -8.56 -2.19
C TYR A 231 1.28 -8.74 -0.80
N ILE A 232 1.96 -9.84 -0.55
CA ILE A 232 2.58 -10.13 0.74
C ILE A 232 4.04 -10.40 0.46
N PHE A 233 4.94 -10.01 1.35
CA PHE A 233 6.32 -10.47 1.35
C PHE A 233 6.83 -10.61 2.79
N SER A 234 6.95 -11.82 3.29
CA SER A 234 7.41 -12.09 4.65
C SER A 234 8.51 -13.14 4.66
N ILE A 235 9.39 -13.08 5.65
CA ILE A 235 10.45 -14.07 5.92
C ILE A 235 10.43 -14.31 7.43
N LYS A 236 10.21 -15.54 7.92
CA LYS A 236 10.29 -15.85 9.36
C LYS A 236 11.41 -16.84 9.62
N ALA A 237 12.29 -16.53 10.57
CA ALA A 237 13.36 -17.42 11.03
C ALA A 237 12.81 -18.63 11.82
N GLU A 238 11.56 -18.58 12.26
CA GLU A 238 10.85 -19.70 12.85
C GLU A 238 10.12 -20.50 11.76
N ASN A 239 10.47 -21.78 11.59
CA ASN A 239 9.85 -22.67 10.61
C ASN A 239 9.96 -22.23 9.13
N THR A 240 10.98 -21.43 8.75
CA THR A 240 11.46 -21.28 7.36
C THR A 240 10.45 -20.78 6.30
N ASN A 241 9.36 -20.12 6.71
CA ASN A 241 8.30 -19.68 5.78
C ASN A 241 8.68 -18.37 5.07
N ILE A 242 8.31 -18.27 3.78
CA ILE A 242 8.39 -17.03 2.99
C ILE A 242 6.99 -16.69 2.43
N TYR A 243 6.25 -15.82 3.08
CA TYR A 243 4.89 -15.52 2.58
C TYR A 243 4.99 -14.50 1.45
N CYS A 244 4.88 -14.90 0.19
CA CYS A 244 4.92 -14.01 -0.97
C CYS A 244 3.65 -14.12 -1.86
N GLY A 245 2.53 -13.50 -1.50
CA GLY A 245 1.30 -13.60 -2.31
C GLY A 245 1.21 -12.50 -3.37
N ALA A 246 0.52 -12.74 -4.49
CA ALA A 246 0.03 -11.71 -5.41
C ALA A 246 -1.25 -12.21 -6.09
N SER A 247 -2.43 -11.99 -5.51
CA SER A 247 -3.69 -12.51 -6.06
C SER A 247 -4.58 -11.42 -6.62
N TYR A 248 -4.96 -11.46 -7.91
CA TYR A 248 -5.99 -10.52 -8.36
C TYR A 248 -7.33 -10.96 -7.79
N ASN A 249 -8.07 -10.02 -7.20
CA ASN A 249 -9.40 -10.27 -6.69
C ASN A 249 -10.42 -9.54 -7.54
N ILE A 250 -11.44 -10.28 -7.97
CA ILE A 250 -12.67 -9.71 -8.51
C ILE A 250 -13.67 -9.68 -7.37
N VAL A 251 -14.11 -8.48 -7.01
CA VAL A 251 -15.11 -8.31 -5.96
C VAL A 251 -16.50 -8.62 -6.51
N PHE A 252 -17.29 -9.34 -5.73
CA PHE A 252 -18.68 -9.66 -6.03
C PHE A 252 -19.52 -9.61 -4.75
N ASP A 253 -20.84 -9.77 -4.87
CA ASP A 253 -21.80 -9.48 -3.77
C ASP A 253 -21.52 -10.23 -2.46
N LEU A 254 -20.92 -11.41 -2.53
CA LEU A 254 -20.69 -12.27 -1.37
C LEU A 254 -19.20 -12.45 -1.03
N GLY A 255 -18.28 -11.71 -1.67
CA GLY A 255 -16.86 -11.75 -1.31
C GLY A 255 -15.88 -11.42 -2.44
N LEU A 256 -14.76 -12.14 -2.45
CA LEU A 256 -13.66 -11.95 -3.40
C LEU A 256 -13.40 -13.24 -4.17
N PHE A 257 -13.42 -13.16 -5.51
CA PHE A 257 -12.90 -14.21 -6.36
C PHE A 257 -11.43 -13.91 -6.61
N SER A 258 -10.55 -14.63 -5.94
CA SER A 258 -9.12 -14.56 -6.18
C SER A 258 -8.75 -15.49 -7.33
N GLY A 259 -7.84 -15.06 -8.18
CA GLY A 259 -7.02 -16.01 -8.88
C GLY A 259 -5.59 -15.50 -9.03
N GLY A 260 -4.72 -16.41 -9.48
CA GLY A 260 -3.38 -16.12 -9.98
C GLY A 260 -2.39 -15.67 -8.92
N GLN A 261 -1.12 -15.80 -9.30
CA GLN A 261 0.12 -15.79 -8.50
C GLN A 261 0.00 -16.12 -7.00
N PHE A 262 0.00 -17.43 -6.74
CA PHE A 262 0.25 -17.96 -5.42
C PHE A 262 1.77 -18.09 -5.21
N PHE A 263 2.35 -17.29 -4.32
CA PHE A 263 3.55 -17.73 -3.60
C PHE A 263 3.30 -17.67 -2.10
N ARG A 264 2.27 -18.38 -1.64
CA ARG A 264 2.26 -18.75 -0.23
C ARG A 264 3.34 -19.80 -0.01
N ILE A 265 4.58 -19.39 0.25
CA ILE A 265 5.66 -20.30 0.62
C ILE A 265 5.49 -20.56 2.10
N ARG A 266 4.60 -21.51 2.39
CA ARG A 266 4.65 -22.22 3.65
C ARG A 266 5.78 -23.25 3.50
N ASN A 267 6.89 -23.10 4.20
CA ASN A 267 7.77 -24.22 4.47
C ASN A 267 7.17 -24.99 5.64
N TYR A 268 6.19 -25.82 5.33
CA TYR A 268 5.94 -26.99 6.15
C TYR A 268 6.70 -28.12 5.49
N LYS A 269 7.30 -28.98 6.30
CA LYS A 269 7.71 -30.33 5.87
C LYS A 269 6.54 -31.16 5.29
N ASP A 270 5.36 -30.56 5.12
CA ASP A 270 4.22 -31.04 4.36
C ASP A 270 3.55 -29.90 3.54
N ASN A 271 3.88 -29.85 2.25
CA ASN A 271 3.24 -28.98 1.24
C ASN A 271 2.15 -29.72 0.45
N SER A 272 1.56 -30.79 1.01
CA SER A 272 0.53 -31.57 0.34
C SER A 272 -0.78 -30.81 0.14
N GLU A 273 -1.02 -29.75 0.91
CA GLU A 273 -2.17 -28.88 0.72
C GLU A 273 -2.11 -28.19 -0.64
N LYS A 274 -3.20 -28.34 -1.41
CA LYS A 274 -3.25 -27.95 -2.83
C LYS A 274 -2.94 -26.47 -3.08
N TRP A 275 -3.04 -25.61 -2.07
CA TRP A 275 -2.85 -24.16 -2.12
C TRP A 275 -1.47 -23.66 -1.65
N CYS A 276 -0.53 -24.56 -1.28
CA CYS A 276 0.82 -24.20 -0.79
C CYS A 276 1.91 -24.52 -1.84
N ARG A 277 1.86 -23.90 -3.03
CA ARG A 277 2.83 -24.13 -4.13
C ARG A 277 3.47 -22.81 -4.58
N PHE A 278 4.69 -22.89 -5.09
CA PHE A 278 5.33 -21.79 -5.83
C PHE A 278 4.74 -21.74 -7.24
N HIS A 279 3.99 -20.69 -7.56
CA HIS A 279 3.41 -20.55 -8.88
C HIS A 279 3.27 -19.09 -9.32
N CYS A 280 3.97 -18.74 -10.39
CA CYS A 280 3.80 -17.48 -11.10
C CYS A 280 3.06 -17.71 -12.44
N ASP A 281 1.82 -17.24 -12.54
CA ASP A 281 1.11 -17.12 -13.81
C ASP A 281 0.95 -15.64 -14.19
N PHE A 282 1.83 -15.15 -15.07
CA PHE A 282 1.78 -13.79 -15.61
C PHE A 282 0.72 -13.65 -16.74
N SER A 283 0.01 -14.70 -17.12
CA SER A 283 -0.85 -14.75 -18.33
C SER A 283 -2.35 -14.56 -18.10
N TYR A 284 -2.81 -14.48 -16.85
CA TYR A 284 -4.22 -14.65 -16.52
C TYR A 284 -5.18 -13.57 -17.06
N GLU A 285 -4.74 -12.33 -17.21
CA GLU A 285 -5.61 -11.19 -17.58
C GLU A 285 -6.17 -11.21 -19.00
N SER A 286 -5.76 -12.15 -19.85
CA SER A 286 -6.32 -12.24 -21.21
C SER A 286 -7.70 -12.91 -21.24
N ARG A 287 -8.40 -13.06 -20.10
CA ARG A 287 -9.61 -13.89 -19.98
C ARG A 287 -10.72 -13.20 -19.21
N ASP A 288 -11.92 -13.14 -19.79
CA ASP A 288 -13.13 -12.81 -19.05
C ASP A 288 -13.47 -13.96 -18.08
N ILE A 289 -13.48 -13.66 -16.78
CA ILE A 289 -13.79 -14.65 -15.74
C ILE A 289 -15.22 -14.49 -15.27
N LYS A 290 -16.07 -15.43 -15.66
CA LYS A 290 -17.38 -15.62 -15.06
C LYS A 290 -17.24 -16.25 -13.67
N ILE A 291 -17.69 -15.54 -12.65
CA ILE A 291 -17.73 -16.00 -11.24
C ILE A 291 -19.07 -16.72 -11.00
N PRO A 292 -19.07 -17.94 -10.45
CA PRO A 292 -20.30 -18.69 -10.16
C PRO A 292 -20.91 -18.21 -8.83
N THR A 293 -21.47 -17.00 -8.82
CA THR A 293 -22.04 -16.39 -7.60
C THR A 293 -23.19 -17.21 -7.03
N GLU A 294 -23.89 -18.00 -7.85
CA GLU A 294 -24.95 -18.91 -7.44
C GLU A 294 -24.48 -20.08 -6.56
N GLN A 295 -23.18 -20.38 -6.53
CA GLN A 295 -22.60 -21.46 -5.72
C GLN A 295 -22.01 -20.96 -4.40
N CYS A 296 -22.15 -19.66 -4.12
CA CYS A 296 -21.53 -19.01 -2.96
C CYS A 296 -22.44 -19.07 -1.74
N GLU A 297 -21.86 -19.38 -0.58
CA GLU A 297 -22.54 -19.37 0.71
C GLU A 297 -21.74 -18.54 1.72
N LEU A 298 -22.44 -17.77 2.56
CA LEU A 298 -21.84 -16.96 3.62
C LEU A 298 -21.02 -17.85 4.56
N GLY A 299 -19.76 -17.49 4.81
CA GLY A 299 -18.85 -18.27 5.66
C GLY A 299 -18.42 -19.61 5.07
N LYS A 300 -18.48 -19.81 3.74
CA LYS A 300 -17.91 -20.99 3.08
C LYS A 300 -17.00 -20.61 1.92
N CYS A 301 -15.74 -21.02 2.00
CA CYS A 301 -14.78 -20.87 0.91
C CYS A 301 -15.08 -21.89 -0.20
N LEU A 302 -15.11 -21.45 -1.46
CA LEU A 302 -15.32 -22.31 -2.63
C LEU A 302 -14.06 -22.36 -3.50
N MET A 303 -13.60 -23.55 -3.85
CA MET A 303 -12.51 -23.74 -4.81
C MET A 303 -13.10 -23.97 -6.20
N THR A 304 -12.69 -23.16 -7.18
CA THR A 304 -13.07 -23.33 -8.59
C THR A 304 -11.85 -23.76 -9.42
N THR A 305 -12.09 -24.23 -10.64
CA THR A 305 -11.01 -24.52 -11.58
C THR A 305 -10.25 -23.28 -12.05
N LYS A 306 -10.79 -22.07 -11.81
CA LYS A 306 -10.21 -20.80 -12.25
C LYS A 306 -9.56 -20.00 -11.12
N GLY A 307 -9.67 -20.45 -9.87
CA GLY A 307 -9.24 -19.71 -8.70
C GLY A 307 -10.04 -20.03 -7.43
N LEU A 308 -9.73 -19.30 -6.36
CA LEU A 308 -10.25 -19.47 -5.02
C LEU A 308 -11.28 -18.38 -4.69
N MET A 309 -12.41 -18.77 -4.10
CA MET A 309 -13.44 -17.83 -3.65
C MET A 309 -13.38 -17.65 -2.15
N TRP A 310 -13.12 -16.42 -1.73
CA TRP A 310 -13.23 -15.99 -0.35
C TRP A 310 -14.62 -15.44 -0.16
N CYS A 311 -15.31 -15.94 0.85
CA CYS A 311 -16.68 -15.51 1.12
C CYS A 311 -16.71 -14.64 2.36
N VAL A 312 -17.62 -13.68 2.36
CA VAL A 312 -17.94 -12.88 3.54
C VAL A 312 -18.42 -13.85 4.62
N LYS A 313 -17.78 -13.78 5.79
CA LYS A 313 -18.19 -14.50 6.99
C LYS A 313 -19.17 -13.67 7.79
N ARG A 314 -18.90 -12.36 7.93
CA ARG A 314 -19.74 -11.36 8.59
C ARG A 314 -19.32 -9.95 8.15
N TYR A 315 -20.22 -8.99 8.30
CA TYR A 315 -19.91 -7.57 8.08
C TYR A 315 -20.77 -6.64 8.96
N THR A 316 -20.25 -5.45 9.21
CA THR A 316 -20.91 -4.28 9.82
C THR A 316 -20.55 -3.03 9.01
N ASP A 317 -21.02 -1.84 9.41
CA ASP A 317 -20.63 -0.58 8.77
C ASP A 317 -19.16 -0.20 8.99
N ASP A 318 -18.46 -0.87 9.90
CA ASP A 318 -17.07 -0.58 10.26
C ASP A 318 -16.10 -1.76 10.04
N GLU A 319 -16.62 -2.98 9.86
CA GLU A 319 -15.80 -4.20 9.72
C GLU A 319 -16.37 -5.16 8.68
N ILE A 320 -15.54 -5.68 7.77
CA ILE A 320 -15.86 -6.81 6.89
C ILE A 320 -14.89 -7.94 7.21
N VAL A 321 -15.39 -9.16 7.38
CA VAL A 321 -14.54 -10.33 7.61
C VAL A 321 -14.80 -11.37 6.55
N LEU A 322 -13.72 -11.78 5.86
CA LEU A 322 -13.72 -12.84 4.87
C LEU A 322 -13.17 -14.12 5.47
N GLN A 323 -13.63 -15.28 4.98
CA GLN A 323 -13.08 -16.59 5.29
C GLN A 323 -12.29 -17.11 4.09
N GLY A 324 -10.99 -17.37 4.31
CA GLY A 324 -10.09 -17.96 3.33
C GLY A 324 -9.90 -19.47 3.54
N CYS A 325 -8.88 -20.03 2.90
CA CYS A 325 -8.57 -21.45 2.97
C CYS A 325 -8.10 -21.88 4.37
N GLY A 326 -8.59 -23.03 4.84
CA GLY A 326 -8.20 -23.58 6.15
C GLY A 326 -8.73 -22.79 7.34
N ASP A 327 -9.88 -22.12 7.17
CA ASP A 327 -10.56 -21.30 8.18
C ASP A 327 -9.82 -20.01 8.61
N ASP A 328 -8.80 -19.60 7.85
CA ASP A 328 -8.13 -18.29 7.98
C ASP A 328 -9.19 -17.15 7.88
N GLU A 329 -9.20 -16.19 8.81
CA GLU A 329 -10.06 -14.99 8.76
C GLU A 329 -9.28 -13.74 8.35
N TYR A 330 -9.84 -12.98 7.41
CA TYR A 330 -9.27 -11.70 6.96
C TYR A 330 -10.20 -10.56 7.32
N THR A 331 -9.78 -9.71 8.25
CA THR A 331 -10.56 -8.58 8.77
C THR A 331 -10.18 -7.28 8.07
N TYR A 332 -11.16 -6.56 7.53
CA TYR A 332 -11.06 -5.26 6.88
C TYR A 332 -11.78 -4.27 7.79
N ARG A 333 -11.10 -3.23 8.29
CA ARG A 333 -11.72 -2.21 9.15
C ARG A 333 -11.68 -0.85 8.49
N ARG A 334 -12.82 -0.16 8.53
CA ARG A 334 -12.98 1.20 7.97
C ARG A 334 -12.06 2.22 8.63
N THR A 335 -11.77 2.05 9.92
CA THR A 335 -11.00 2.99 10.74
C THR A 335 -9.52 2.66 10.83
N ASP A 336 -9.08 1.53 10.27
CA ASP A 336 -7.65 1.25 10.23
C ASP A 336 -6.99 2.36 9.42
N LYS A 337 -6.18 3.22 10.10
CA LYS A 337 -5.36 4.23 9.45
C LYS A 337 -4.37 3.52 8.56
N ARG A 338 -4.59 3.65 7.26
CA ARG A 338 -3.84 2.93 6.26
C ARG A 338 -3.60 3.93 5.13
N THR A 339 -2.34 4.38 5.02
CA THR A 339 -1.97 5.37 4.02
C THR A 339 -2.20 4.79 2.65
N GLU A 340 -2.72 5.63 1.74
CA GLU A 340 -3.10 5.33 0.35
C GLU A 340 -4.59 4.95 0.18
N GLN A 341 -5.35 5.67 -0.65
CA GLN A 341 -6.70 5.29 -1.13
C GLN A 341 -6.86 5.69 -2.60
N PHE A 342 -7.61 4.93 -3.39
CA PHE A 342 -7.81 5.17 -4.82
C PHE A 342 -8.66 6.39 -5.14
N SER A 343 -8.34 7.04 -6.26
CA SER A 343 -9.25 8.00 -6.90
C SER A 343 -10.40 7.28 -7.62
N THR A 344 -11.63 7.80 -7.49
CA THR A 344 -12.71 7.50 -8.43
C THR A 344 -12.39 8.09 -9.80
N ILE A 345 -12.38 7.25 -10.84
CA ILE A 345 -12.30 7.66 -12.26
C ILE A 345 -13.54 8.47 -12.64
#